data_AF-A0A4Q6ILJ3-F1
#
_entry.id   AF-A0A4Q6ILJ3-F1
#
_cell.length_a   1.000
_cell.length_b   1.000
_cell.length_c   1.000
_cell.angle_alpha   90.00
_cell.angle_beta   90.00
_cell.angle_gamma   90.00
#
_symmetry.space_group_name_H-M   'P 1'
#
loop_
_entity.id
_entity.type
_entity.pdbx_description
1 polymer ?
#
loop_
_entity_poly.entity_id
_entity_poly.type
_entity_poly.pdbx_seq_one_letter_code
_entity_poly.pdbx_strand_id
1 'polypeptide(L)'
;MGYTWLIVLWLAVGYRVPEPDSAHGVLADVYRLAHAAGLIAVGIAVSVAAYILGVIATRLGLSATYAVGAALRRTAIAPITPGHQREVQANKALVYVAVSRLAERFSHDAAFRSQLLDQLMADPPADLPDRAKAEWEHLALAHRWTRHWVVRRVVDAETLADQLKADSYNIILRLRGSSDPLALEHNRLDSEADFRIAMFAPLAAACVVLAIRWSPWCLLALPFLITLIYVGVAARTEAEQGIAAALAAGQVNDPSLARLDTIPIPLRAGGSTVIASDSAADTPDQGDPDDTLATPG
;
A
#
# COMPACT_ATOMS: atom_id res chain seq x y z
N MET A 1 -3.61 -19.84 -10.77
CA MET A 1 -3.00 -19.04 -11.86
C MET A 1 -2.43 -19.91 -12.97
N GLY A 2 -1.50 -20.83 -12.68
CA GLY A 2 -0.85 -21.66 -13.70
C GLY A 2 -1.79 -22.43 -14.63
N TYR A 3 -2.75 -23.15 -14.06
CA TYR A 3 -3.76 -23.87 -14.84
C TYR A 3 -4.64 -22.95 -15.68
N THR A 4 -4.96 -21.74 -15.20
CA THR A 4 -5.72 -20.76 -15.98
C THR A 4 -4.95 -20.38 -17.25
N TRP A 5 -3.64 -20.18 -17.16
CA TRP A 5 -2.79 -19.94 -18.34
C TRP A 5 -2.72 -21.12 -19.28
N LEU A 6 -2.64 -22.35 -18.76
CA LEU A 6 -2.70 -23.54 -19.62
C LEU A 6 -4.02 -23.65 -20.38
N ILE A 7 -5.15 -23.39 -19.71
CA ILE A 7 -6.46 -23.37 -20.36
C ILE A 7 -6.50 -22.30 -21.45
N VAL A 8 -5.99 -21.10 -21.20
CA VAL A 8 -5.90 -20.02 -22.20
C VAL A 8 -5.08 -20.46 -23.41
N LEU A 9 -3.90 -21.04 -23.17
CA LEU A 9 -3.02 -21.53 -24.23
C LEU A 9 -3.68 -22.65 -25.06
N TRP A 10 -4.35 -23.58 -24.37
CA TRP A 10 -5.11 -24.66 -24.98
C TRP A 10 -6.27 -24.12 -25.82
N LEU A 11 -7.04 -23.15 -25.33
CA LEU A 11 -8.10 -22.51 -26.12
C LEU A 11 -7.53 -21.76 -27.34
N ALA A 12 -6.34 -21.17 -27.21
CA ALA A 12 -5.71 -20.41 -28.28
C ALA A 12 -5.17 -21.31 -29.41
N VAL A 13 -4.59 -22.47 -29.08
CA VAL A 13 -3.82 -23.29 -30.04
C VAL A 13 -4.31 -24.73 -30.15
N GLY A 14 -5.05 -25.24 -29.17
CA GLY A 14 -5.45 -26.66 -29.04
C GLY A 14 -6.15 -27.23 -30.27
N TYR A 15 -7.00 -26.45 -30.94
CA TYR A 15 -7.64 -26.85 -32.20
C TYR A 15 -6.67 -27.06 -33.40
N ARG A 16 -5.42 -26.58 -33.32
CA ARG A 16 -4.37 -26.86 -34.32
C ARG A 16 -3.55 -28.09 -33.99
N VAL A 17 -3.71 -28.66 -32.80
CA VAL A 17 -2.95 -29.82 -32.39
C VAL A 17 -3.53 -31.03 -33.14
N PRO A 18 -2.77 -31.65 -34.07
CA PRO A 18 -3.25 -32.79 -34.84
C PRO A 18 -3.50 -34.00 -33.93
N GLU A 19 -4.41 -34.87 -34.36
CA GLU A 19 -4.68 -36.13 -33.68
C GLU A 19 -3.42 -37.01 -33.66
N PRO A 20 -3.22 -37.87 -32.63
CA PRO A 20 -2.01 -38.67 -32.47
C PRO A 20 -1.59 -39.45 -33.72
N ASP A 21 -2.56 -39.99 -34.47
CA ASP A 21 -2.32 -40.77 -35.69
C ASP A 21 -1.88 -39.93 -36.89
N SER A 22 -2.13 -38.62 -36.84
CA SER A 22 -1.79 -37.64 -37.87
C SER A 22 -0.61 -36.74 -37.49
N ALA A 23 -0.06 -36.91 -36.28
CA ALA A 23 1.07 -36.14 -35.80
C ALA A 23 2.38 -36.63 -36.43
N HIS A 24 3.24 -35.69 -36.82
CA HIS A 24 4.55 -35.97 -37.42
C HIS A 24 5.65 -35.19 -36.68
N GLY A 25 6.89 -35.68 -36.72
CA GLY A 25 8.05 -35.02 -36.10
C GLY A 25 7.96 -34.94 -34.57
N VAL A 26 8.39 -33.81 -34.00
CA VAL A 26 8.50 -33.61 -32.54
C VAL A 26 7.18 -33.87 -31.81
N LEU A 27 6.05 -33.54 -32.41
CA LEU A 27 4.75 -33.73 -31.76
C LEU A 27 4.39 -35.23 -31.63
N ALA A 28 4.75 -36.04 -32.63
CA ALA A 28 4.57 -37.49 -32.57
C ALA A 28 5.44 -38.11 -31.46
N ASP A 29 6.66 -37.61 -31.28
CA ASP A 29 7.56 -38.05 -30.21
C ASP A 29 7.00 -37.68 -28.83
N VAL A 30 6.40 -36.49 -28.67
CA VAL A 30 5.72 -36.09 -27.43
C VAL A 30 4.54 -37.02 -27.14
N TYR A 31 3.73 -37.39 -28.14
CA TYR A 31 2.62 -38.35 -27.94
C TYR A 31 3.12 -39.74 -27.53
N ARG A 32 4.17 -40.24 -28.17
CA ARG A 32 4.78 -41.54 -27.83
C ARG A 32 5.33 -41.52 -26.41
N LEU A 33 6.03 -40.46 -26.02
CA LEU A 33 6.55 -40.29 -24.67
C LEU A 33 5.43 -40.21 -23.65
N ALA A 34 4.37 -39.45 -23.93
CA ALA A 34 3.21 -39.34 -23.05
C ALA A 34 2.49 -40.69 -22.86
N HIS A 35 2.34 -41.46 -23.93
CA HIS A 35 1.75 -42.80 -23.87
C HIS A 35 2.63 -43.76 -23.06
N ALA A 36 3.95 -43.74 -23.27
CA ALA A 36 4.90 -44.59 -22.55
C ALA A 36 5.02 -44.23 -21.05
N ALA A 37 4.98 -42.94 -20.72
CA ALA A 37 5.09 -42.47 -19.33
C ALA A 37 3.80 -42.73 -18.52
N GLY A 38 2.66 -42.85 -19.20
CA GLY A 38 1.36 -43.08 -18.59
C GLY A 38 0.70 -41.80 -18.06
N LEU A 39 -0.62 -41.90 -17.79
CA LEU A 39 -1.47 -40.76 -17.45
C LEU A 39 -0.99 -39.99 -16.20
N ILE A 40 -0.47 -40.71 -15.20
CA ILE A 40 0.02 -40.12 -13.94
C ILE A 40 1.23 -39.22 -14.22
N ALA A 41 2.21 -39.71 -14.98
CA ALA A 41 3.42 -38.95 -15.30
C ALA A 41 3.10 -37.72 -16.16
N VAL A 42 2.19 -37.85 -17.13
CA VAL A 42 1.69 -36.72 -17.92
C VAL A 42 1.00 -35.69 -17.04
N GLY A 43 0.15 -36.13 -16.10
CA GLY A 43 -0.50 -35.25 -15.13
C GLY A 43 0.52 -34.44 -14.32
N ILE A 44 1.56 -35.11 -13.79
CA ILE A 44 2.66 -34.45 -13.06
C ILE A 44 3.38 -33.43 -13.95
N ALA A 45 3.74 -33.81 -15.17
CA ALA A 45 4.43 -32.92 -16.11
C ALA A 45 3.59 -31.67 -16.44
N VAL A 46 2.28 -31.84 -16.66
CA VAL A 46 1.34 -30.73 -16.88
C VAL A 46 1.24 -29.85 -15.63
N SER A 47 1.17 -30.42 -14.42
CA SER A 47 1.15 -29.67 -13.18
C SER A 47 2.42 -28.82 -12.98
N VAL A 48 3.59 -29.39 -13.28
CA VAL A 48 4.88 -28.68 -13.23
C VAL A 48 4.92 -27.55 -14.25
N ALA A 49 4.50 -27.81 -15.49
CA ALA A 49 4.42 -26.78 -16.53
C ALA A 49 3.45 -25.65 -16.13
N ALA A 50 2.28 -26.00 -15.58
CA ALA A 50 1.31 -25.04 -15.05
C ALA A 50 1.95 -24.16 -13.98
N TYR A 51 2.66 -24.77 -13.03
CA TYR A 51 3.34 -24.05 -11.96
C TYR A 51 4.37 -23.06 -12.50
N ILE A 52 5.27 -23.51 -13.40
CA ILE A 52 6.31 -22.66 -14.00
C ILE A 52 5.69 -21.49 -14.76
N LEU A 53 4.70 -21.76 -15.61
CA LEU A 53 3.95 -20.72 -16.35
C LEU A 53 3.28 -19.74 -15.38
N GLY A 54 2.68 -20.24 -14.31
CA GLY A 54 2.08 -19.42 -13.27
C GLY A 54 3.09 -18.48 -12.62
N VAL A 55 4.25 -18.98 -12.20
CA VAL A 55 5.31 -18.17 -11.56
C VAL A 55 5.83 -17.08 -12.50
N ILE A 56 6.13 -17.43 -13.75
CA ILE A 56 6.62 -16.48 -14.75
C ILE A 56 5.57 -15.41 -15.03
N ALA A 57 4.32 -15.83 -15.29
CA ALA A 57 3.25 -14.92 -15.63
C ALA A 57 2.86 -14.00 -14.46
N THR A 58 2.87 -14.49 -13.22
CA THR A 58 2.62 -13.65 -12.04
C THR A 58 3.70 -12.58 -11.90
N ARG A 59 4.99 -12.93 -12.05
CA ARG A 59 6.07 -11.92 -12.00
C ARG A 59 5.94 -10.88 -13.10
N LEU A 60 5.69 -11.30 -14.33
CA LEU A 60 5.51 -10.40 -15.47
C LEU A 60 4.27 -9.52 -15.30
N GLY A 61 3.15 -10.09 -14.84
CA GLY A 61 1.90 -9.36 -14.61
C GLY A 61 2.04 -8.29 -13.54
N LEU A 62 2.68 -8.62 -12.41
CA LEU A 62 2.99 -7.64 -11.37
C LEU A 62 3.92 -6.54 -11.90
N SER A 63 5.01 -6.92 -12.58
CA SER A 63 5.93 -5.94 -13.18
C SER A 63 5.24 -5.01 -14.17
N ALA A 64 4.36 -5.55 -15.03
CA ALA A 64 3.59 -4.76 -15.99
C ALA A 64 2.61 -3.84 -15.28
N THR A 65 1.91 -4.32 -14.26
CA THR A 65 0.96 -3.52 -13.47
C THR A 65 1.69 -2.37 -12.76
N TYR A 66 2.87 -2.62 -12.19
CA TYR A 66 3.69 -1.58 -11.59
C TYR A 66 4.22 -0.57 -12.61
N ALA A 67 4.68 -1.04 -13.78
CA ALA A 67 5.15 -0.15 -14.85
C ALA A 67 4.02 0.73 -15.39
N VAL A 68 2.83 0.16 -15.62
CA VAL A 68 1.63 0.90 -16.03
C VAL A 68 1.21 1.89 -14.95
N GLY A 69 1.17 1.46 -13.68
CA GLY A 69 0.87 2.35 -12.56
C GLY A 69 1.87 3.50 -12.45
N ALA A 70 3.17 3.24 -12.63
CA ALA A 70 4.20 4.28 -12.65
C ALA A 70 4.03 5.24 -13.83
N ALA A 71 3.69 4.74 -15.02
CA ALA A 71 3.39 5.59 -16.17
C ALA A 71 2.15 6.45 -15.95
N LEU A 72 1.07 5.86 -15.42
CA LEU A 72 -0.18 6.57 -15.09
C LEU A 72 0.04 7.65 -14.03
N ARG A 73 0.91 7.40 -13.04
CA ARG A 73 1.30 8.40 -12.02
C ARG A 73 2.00 9.63 -12.60
N ARG A 74 2.55 9.57 -13.82
CA ARG A 74 3.14 10.73 -14.50
C ARG A 74 2.12 11.53 -15.31
N THR A 75 0.86 11.10 -15.35
CA THR A 75 -0.22 11.76 -16.10
C THR A 75 -1.13 12.56 -15.17
N ALA A 76 -1.97 13.43 -15.74
CA ALA A 76 -2.99 14.18 -14.98
C ALA A 76 -4.01 13.29 -14.25
N ILE A 77 -4.05 11.98 -14.55
CA ILE A 77 -4.95 10.99 -13.93
C ILE A 77 -4.33 10.43 -12.65
N ALA A 78 -3.08 10.76 -12.32
CA ALA A 78 -2.38 10.27 -11.13
C ALA A 78 -3.21 10.36 -9.83
N PRO A 79 -3.94 11.46 -9.53
CA PRO A 79 -4.76 11.58 -8.31
C PRO A 79 -5.90 10.56 -8.21
N ILE A 80 -6.33 10.01 -9.35
CA ILE A 80 -7.41 9.03 -9.45
C ILE A 80 -6.86 7.60 -9.35
N THR A 81 -5.55 7.40 -9.51
CA THR A 81 -4.97 6.06 -9.44
C THR A 81 -5.00 5.54 -7.99
N PRO A 82 -5.48 4.30 -7.77
CA PRO A 82 -5.53 3.71 -6.42
C PRO A 82 -4.16 3.67 -5.74
N GLY A 83 -3.09 3.47 -6.51
CA GLY A 83 -1.73 3.43 -5.99
C GLY A 83 -1.26 4.78 -5.43
N HIS A 84 -1.62 5.90 -6.07
CA HIS A 84 -1.27 7.23 -5.56
C HIS A 84 -2.06 7.57 -4.30
N GLN A 85 -3.38 7.34 -4.31
CA GLN A 85 -4.21 7.57 -3.11
C GLN A 85 -3.75 6.71 -1.93
N ARG A 86 -3.37 5.45 -2.17
CA ARG A 86 -2.77 4.57 -1.16
C ARG A 86 -1.50 5.17 -0.57
N GLU A 87 -0.56 5.59 -1.42
CA GLU A 87 0.70 6.17 -0.97
C GLU A 87 0.50 7.43 -0.15
N VAL A 88 -0.41 8.32 -0.59
CA VAL A 88 -0.78 9.53 0.15
C VAL A 88 -1.45 9.18 1.48
N GLN A 89 -2.40 8.26 1.51
CA GLN A 89 -3.10 7.86 2.75
C GLN A 89 -2.17 7.17 3.75
N ALA A 90 -1.34 6.23 3.28
CA ALA A 90 -0.35 5.55 4.12
C ALA A 90 0.64 6.56 4.70
N ASN A 91 1.13 7.51 3.88
CA ASN A 91 2.02 8.56 4.36
C ASN A 91 1.33 9.48 5.39
N LYS A 92 0.08 9.92 5.12
CA LYS A 92 -0.70 10.72 6.08
C LYS A 92 -0.88 9.99 7.42
N ALA A 93 -1.14 8.69 7.39
CA ALA A 93 -1.27 7.89 8.60
C ALA A 93 0.05 7.77 9.38
N LEU A 94 1.17 7.53 8.70
CA LEU A 94 2.49 7.48 9.33
C LEU A 94 2.93 8.83 9.89
N VAL A 95 2.68 9.92 9.17
CA VAL A 95 2.89 11.31 9.65
C VAL A 95 2.06 11.54 10.91
N TYR A 96 0.80 11.14 10.92
CA TYR A 96 -0.06 11.29 12.09
C TYR A 96 0.47 10.51 13.30
N VAL A 97 0.93 9.26 13.12
CA VAL A 97 1.54 8.44 14.17
C VAL A 97 2.79 9.13 14.73
N ALA A 98 3.70 9.57 13.86
CA ALA A 98 4.93 10.23 14.26
C ALA A 98 4.65 11.53 15.03
N VAL A 99 3.76 12.38 14.51
CA VAL A 99 3.38 13.64 15.16
C VAL A 99 2.69 13.39 16.49
N SER A 100 1.80 12.39 16.57
CA SER A 100 1.10 12.06 17.82
C SER A 100 2.07 11.60 18.90
N ARG A 101 3.05 10.76 18.55
CA ARG A 101 4.07 10.29 19.48
C ARG A 101 4.97 11.43 19.95
N LEU A 102 5.40 12.31 19.05
CA LEU A 102 6.20 13.47 19.41
C LEU A 102 5.42 14.51 20.20
N ALA A 103 4.11 14.65 19.95
CA ALA A 103 3.24 15.48 20.77
C ALA A 103 3.09 14.91 22.19
N GLU A 104 3.07 13.59 22.36
CA GLU A 104 3.14 12.96 23.68
C GLU A 104 4.49 13.20 24.36
N ARG A 105 5.61 13.10 23.62
CA ARG A 105 6.93 13.44 24.15
C ARG A 105 6.99 14.90 24.60
N PHE A 106 6.44 15.83 23.82
CA PHE A 106 6.40 17.27 24.13
C PHE A 106 5.72 17.57 25.47
N SER A 107 4.67 16.82 25.86
CA SER A 107 4.01 17.05 27.15
C SER A 107 4.84 16.62 28.35
N HIS A 108 5.75 15.64 28.19
CA HIS A 108 6.50 15.05 29.30
C HIS A 108 7.97 15.50 29.36
N ASP A 109 8.58 15.81 28.22
CA ASP A 109 9.99 16.19 28.09
C ASP A 109 10.14 17.71 27.96
N ALA A 110 10.49 18.38 29.07
CA ALA A 110 10.65 19.83 29.12
C ALA A 110 11.80 20.33 28.22
N ALA A 111 12.87 19.56 28.06
CA ALA A 111 14.00 19.94 27.21
C ALA A 111 13.60 19.91 25.74
N PHE A 112 12.95 18.83 25.31
CA PHE A 112 12.42 18.70 23.95
C PHE A 112 11.38 19.79 23.64
N ARG A 113 10.48 20.05 24.59
CA ARG A 113 9.48 21.13 24.48
C ARG A 113 10.12 22.50 24.28
N SER A 114 11.11 22.85 25.11
CA SER A 114 11.82 24.13 24.96
C SER A 114 12.47 24.23 23.58
N GLN A 115 13.15 23.17 23.13
CA GLN A 115 13.83 23.14 21.83
C GLN A 115 12.85 23.38 20.66
N LEU A 116 11.68 22.74 20.66
CA LEU A 116 10.69 22.95 19.60
C LEU A 116 10.11 24.36 19.62
N LEU A 117 9.85 24.92 20.80
CA LEU A 117 9.36 26.30 20.91
C LEU A 117 10.43 27.31 20.51
N ASP A 118 11.70 27.08 20.84
CA ASP A 118 12.81 27.93 20.39
C ASP A 118 12.92 27.93 18.86
N GLN A 119 12.79 26.76 18.23
CA GLN A 119 12.79 26.64 16.77
C GLN A 119 11.56 27.33 16.14
N LEU A 120 10.39 27.22 16.75
CA LEU A 120 9.17 27.92 16.29
C LEU A 120 9.32 29.44 16.35
N MET A 121 9.95 29.98 17.41
CA MET A 121 10.20 31.42 17.56
C MET A 121 11.31 31.92 16.64
N ALA A 122 12.26 31.06 16.26
CA ALA A 122 13.33 31.40 15.32
C ALA A 122 12.82 31.52 13.86
N ASP A 123 11.77 30.76 13.49
CA ASP A 123 11.13 30.80 12.17
C ASP A 123 9.59 30.79 12.31
N PRO A 124 9.00 31.89 12.81
CA PRO A 124 7.56 31.96 13.04
C PRO A 124 6.81 32.01 11.70
N PRO A 125 5.74 31.23 11.53
CA PRO A 125 4.93 31.34 10.33
C PRO A 125 4.25 32.71 10.24
N ALA A 126 3.96 33.18 9.03
CA ALA A 126 3.44 34.53 8.80
C ALA A 126 2.08 34.80 9.47
N ASP A 127 1.32 33.75 9.76
CA ASP A 127 0.04 33.77 10.45
C ASP A 127 0.15 33.53 11.96
N LEU A 128 1.37 33.37 12.51
CA LEU A 128 1.57 33.19 13.94
C LEU A 128 1.21 34.47 14.69
N PRO A 129 0.25 34.46 15.63
CA PRO A 129 0.03 35.60 16.50
C PRO A 129 1.30 35.89 17.32
N ASP A 130 1.64 37.17 17.43
CA ASP A 130 2.77 37.65 18.23
C ASP A 130 2.51 37.36 19.72
N ARG A 131 3.01 36.22 20.17
CA ARG A 131 2.82 35.67 21.52
C ARG A 131 4.17 35.28 22.07
N ALA A 132 4.37 35.53 23.36
CA ALA A 132 5.59 35.13 24.03
C ALA A 132 5.72 33.59 24.05
N LYS A 133 6.95 33.09 24.06
CA LYS A 133 7.27 31.65 24.16
C LYS A 133 6.50 30.95 25.30
N ALA A 134 6.39 31.61 26.45
CA ALA A 134 5.69 31.08 27.63
C ALA A 134 4.18 30.89 27.40
N GLU A 135 3.55 31.78 26.61
CA GLU A 135 2.13 31.66 26.25
C GLU A 135 1.91 30.48 25.31
N TRP A 136 2.79 30.31 24.31
CA TRP A 136 2.78 29.15 23.42
C TRP A 136 2.99 27.83 24.18
N GLU A 137 3.91 27.81 25.15
CA GLU A 137 4.12 26.65 26.00
C GLU A 137 2.84 26.28 26.76
N HIS A 138 2.23 27.26 27.43
CA HIS A 138 0.99 27.05 28.16
C HIS A 138 -0.13 26.53 27.25
N LEU A 139 -0.33 27.15 26.07
CA LEU A 139 -1.36 26.73 25.11
C LEU A 139 -1.11 25.33 24.55
N ALA A 140 0.13 25.00 24.20
CA ALA A 140 0.49 23.68 23.69
C ALA A 140 0.37 22.57 24.75
N LEU A 141 0.58 22.90 26.03
CA LEU A 141 0.32 21.96 27.12
C LEU A 141 -1.18 21.80 27.39
N ALA A 142 -1.95 22.88 27.34
CA ALA A 142 -3.38 22.88 27.58
C ALA A 142 -4.20 22.21 26.46
N HIS A 143 -3.82 22.40 25.19
CA HIS A 143 -4.60 21.94 24.05
C HIS A 143 -3.84 20.93 23.18
N ARG A 144 -4.43 19.73 23.02
CA ARG A 144 -3.87 18.65 22.18
C ARG A 144 -3.63 19.14 20.75
N TRP A 145 -4.56 19.89 20.17
CA TRP A 145 -4.44 20.38 18.79
C TRP A 145 -3.24 21.31 18.62
N THR A 146 -3.08 22.29 19.51
CA THR A 146 -1.93 23.21 19.50
C THR A 146 -0.61 22.46 19.60
N ARG A 147 -0.54 21.42 20.44
CA ARG A 147 0.64 20.56 20.54
C ARG A 147 0.99 19.86 19.23
N HIS A 148 0.00 19.24 18.58
CA HIS A 148 0.20 18.57 17.29
C HIS A 148 0.63 19.56 16.21
N TRP A 149 0.02 20.75 16.21
CA TRP A 149 0.35 21.82 15.28
C TRP A 149 1.81 22.28 15.43
N VAL A 150 2.26 22.56 16.67
CA VAL A 150 3.66 22.96 16.94
C VAL A 150 4.63 21.89 16.45
N VAL A 151 4.38 20.62 16.82
CA VAL A 151 5.23 19.50 16.42
C VAL A 151 5.26 19.36 14.90
N ARG A 152 4.10 19.30 14.22
CA ARG A 152 4.01 19.14 12.76
C ARG A 152 4.65 20.30 12.01
N ARG A 153 4.65 21.51 12.57
CA ARG A 153 5.24 22.69 11.94
C ARG A 153 6.76 22.66 11.98
N VAL A 154 7.31 22.33 13.14
CA VAL A 154 8.73 22.43 13.44
C VAL A 154 9.50 21.18 13.00
N VAL A 155 8.90 20.01 13.15
CA VAL A 155 9.51 18.72 12.83
C VAL A 155 9.27 18.37 11.36
N ASP A 156 10.30 17.86 10.68
CA ASP A 156 10.14 17.25 9.36
C ASP A 156 9.48 15.86 9.49
N ALA A 157 8.16 15.89 9.69
CA ALA A 157 7.35 14.69 9.88
C ALA A 157 7.30 13.80 8.63
N GLU A 158 7.55 14.36 7.44
CA GLU A 158 7.59 13.59 6.18
C GLU A 158 8.84 12.72 6.14
N THR A 159 10.02 13.29 6.46
CA THR A 159 11.26 12.50 6.57
C THR A 159 11.13 11.38 7.62
N LEU A 160 10.47 11.65 8.75
CA LEU A 160 10.20 10.63 9.76
C LEU A 160 9.22 9.55 9.26
N ALA A 161 8.17 9.94 8.54
CA ALA A 161 7.22 9.01 7.95
C ALA A 161 7.90 8.11 6.91
N ASP A 162 8.82 8.63 6.10
CA ASP A 162 9.62 7.83 5.16
C ASP A 162 10.54 6.83 5.88
N GLN A 163 11.15 7.22 7.00
CA GLN A 163 11.93 6.31 7.85
C GLN A 163 11.05 5.19 8.43
N LEU A 164 9.87 5.53 8.97
CA LEU A 164 8.91 4.56 9.48
C LEU A 164 8.38 3.65 8.36
N LYS A 165 8.17 4.18 7.16
CA LYS A 165 7.76 3.41 5.96
C LYS A 165 8.85 2.42 5.56
N ALA A 166 10.12 2.82 5.57
CA ALA A 166 11.25 1.92 5.31
C ALA A 166 11.34 0.78 6.36
N ASP A 167 11.00 1.09 7.62
CA ASP A 167 10.99 0.11 8.71
C ASP A 167 9.71 -0.75 8.78
N SER A 168 8.64 -0.39 8.05
CA SER A 168 7.35 -1.10 8.08
C SER A 168 7.45 -2.61 7.80
N TYR A 169 8.38 -3.03 6.94
CA TYR A 169 8.66 -4.45 6.68
C TYR A 169 9.10 -5.19 7.95
N ASN A 170 9.97 -4.56 8.75
CA ASN A 170 10.44 -5.13 10.02
C ASN A 170 9.31 -5.19 11.06
N ILE A 171 8.38 -4.24 11.03
CA ILE A 171 7.18 -4.23 11.89
C ILE A 171 6.32 -5.46 11.60
N ILE A 172 6.05 -5.74 10.32
CA ILE A 172 5.27 -6.92 9.89
C ILE A 172 5.94 -8.23 10.34
N LEU A 173 7.27 -8.32 10.20
CA LEU A 173 8.01 -9.51 10.66
C LEU A 173 7.89 -9.72 12.17
N ARG A 174 7.96 -8.65 12.97
CA ARG A 174 7.78 -8.73 14.43
C ARG A 174 6.36 -9.15 14.80
N LEU A 175 5.35 -8.56 14.17
CA LEU A 175 3.94 -8.90 14.39
C LEU A 175 3.64 -10.38 14.06
N ARG A 176 4.29 -10.93 13.03
CA ARG A 176 4.21 -12.36 12.71
C ARG A 176 4.85 -13.23 13.80
N GLY A 177 5.96 -12.78 14.38
CA GLY A 177 6.61 -13.48 15.49
C GLY A 177 5.77 -13.51 16.78
N SER A 178 4.96 -12.49 17.03
CA SER A 178 4.09 -12.40 18.21
C SER A 178 2.72 -13.08 18.06
N SER A 179 2.43 -13.72 16.92
CA SER A 179 1.11 -14.29 16.60
C SER A 179 -0.05 -13.28 16.74
N ASP A 180 0.20 -12.02 16.41
CA ASP A 180 -0.80 -10.96 16.53
C ASP A 180 -1.94 -11.18 15.52
N PRO A 181 -3.23 -11.10 15.92
CA PRO A 181 -4.36 -11.20 14.99
C PRO A 181 -4.28 -10.18 13.84
N LEU A 182 -3.67 -9.02 14.06
CA LEU A 182 -3.41 -8.02 13.01
C LEU A 182 -2.47 -8.53 11.93
N ALA A 183 -1.47 -9.36 12.30
CA ALA A 183 -0.53 -9.95 11.34
C ALA A 183 -1.25 -10.94 10.42
N LEU A 184 -2.20 -11.71 10.97
CA LEU A 184 -3.02 -12.65 10.21
C LEU A 184 -3.97 -11.92 9.26
N GLU A 185 -4.63 -10.87 9.74
CA GLU A 185 -5.54 -10.06 8.93
C GLU A 185 -4.80 -9.34 7.81
N HIS A 186 -3.64 -8.75 8.11
CA HIS A 186 -2.77 -8.16 7.09
C HIS A 186 -2.35 -9.19 6.03
N ASN A 187 -1.93 -10.39 6.44
CA ASN A 187 -1.55 -11.45 5.52
C ASN A 187 -2.73 -11.94 4.67
N ARG A 188 -3.93 -12.01 5.26
CA ARG A 188 -5.17 -12.35 4.54
C ARG A 188 -5.43 -11.32 3.43
N LEU A 189 -5.46 -10.04 3.77
CA LEU A 189 -5.71 -8.95 2.82
C LEU A 189 -4.63 -8.85 1.73
N ASP A 190 -3.35 -9.01 2.08
CA ASP A 190 -2.25 -8.99 1.10
C ASP A 190 -2.33 -10.20 0.14
N SER A 191 -2.63 -11.40 0.65
CA SER A 191 -2.82 -12.59 -0.18
C SER A 191 -4.04 -12.49 -1.09
N GLU A 192 -5.13 -11.87 -0.61
CA GLU A 192 -6.33 -11.61 -1.39
C GLU A 192 -6.07 -10.57 -2.50
N ALA A 193 -5.33 -9.50 -2.18
CA ALA A 193 -4.89 -8.49 -3.15
C ALA A 193 -4.03 -9.11 -4.25
N ASP A 194 -3.01 -9.88 -3.88
CA ASP A 194 -2.10 -10.55 -4.81
C ASP A 194 -2.84 -11.56 -5.68
N PHE A 195 -3.78 -12.33 -5.10
CA PHE A 195 -4.61 -13.25 -5.86
C PHE A 195 -5.44 -12.51 -6.91
N ARG A 196 -6.12 -11.42 -6.52
CA ARG A 196 -6.92 -10.62 -7.45
C ARG A 196 -6.03 -10.09 -8.59
N ILE A 197 -4.96 -9.37 -8.26
CA ILE A 197 -4.08 -8.76 -9.26
C ILE A 197 -3.49 -9.84 -10.20
N ALA A 198 -3.05 -10.98 -9.67
CA ALA A 198 -2.48 -12.04 -10.50
C ALA A 198 -3.52 -12.78 -11.38
N MET A 199 -4.82 -12.72 -11.05
CA MET A 199 -5.89 -13.32 -11.86
C MET A 199 -6.23 -12.47 -13.09
N PHE A 200 -5.95 -11.16 -13.04
CA PHE A 200 -6.27 -10.23 -14.13
C PHE A 200 -5.71 -10.67 -15.48
N ALA A 201 -4.40 -10.92 -15.55
CA ALA A 201 -3.71 -11.22 -16.80
C ALA A 201 -4.22 -12.49 -17.52
N PRO A 202 -4.33 -13.66 -16.85
CA PRO A 202 -4.86 -14.86 -17.53
C PRO A 202 -6.33 -14.70 -17.93
N LEU A 203 -7.16 -14.01 -17.14
CA LEU A 203 -8.56 -13.75 -17.51
C LEU A 203 -8.67 -12.80 -18.71
N ALA A 204 -7.85 -11.74 -18.74
CA ALA A 204 -7.82 -10.81 -19.87
C ALA A 204 -7.37 -11.54 -21.15
N ALA A 205 -6.36 -12.39 -21.06
CA ALA A 205 -5.92 -13.23 -22.17
C ALA A 205 -7.02 -14.21 -22.62
N ALA A 206 -7.75 -14.83 -21.69
CA ALA A 206 -8.91 -15.65 -22.00
C ALA A 206 -9.96 -14.85 -22.78
N CYS A 207 -10.35 -13.67 -22.31
CA CYS A 207 -11.33 -12.81 -22.98
C CYS A 207 -10.91 -12.48 -24.42
N VAL A 208 -9.64 -12.17 -24.66
CA VAL A 208 -9.10 -11.89 -26.00
C VAL A 208 -9.15 -13.13 -26.90
N VAL A 209 -8.71 -14.30 -26.38
CA VAL A 209 -8.75 -15.55 -27.15
C VAL A 209 -10.19 -15.91 -27.51
N LEU A 210 -11.11 -15.84 -26.55
CA LEU A 210 -12.55 -16.10 -26.75
C LEU A 210 -13.15 -15.10 -27.75
N ALA A 211 -12.71 -13.85 -27.72
CA ALA A 211 -13.17 -12.83 -28.66
C ALA A 211 -12.79 -13.13 -30.12
N ILE A 212 -11.56 -13.59 -30.34
CA ILE A 212 -11.06 -13.99 -31.67
C ILE A 212 -11.74 -15.29 -32.13
N ARG A 213 -12.00 -16.21 -31.20
CA ARG A 213 -12.45 -17.57 -31.48
C ARG A 213 -13.95 -17.70 -31.73
N TRP A 214 -14.72 -17.03 -30.90
CA TRP A 214 -16.15 -17.28 -30.80
C TRP A 214 -16.96 -16.01 -31.00
N SER A 215 -16.66 -14.93 -30.27
CA SER A 215 -17.50 -13.73 -30.32
C SER A 215 -16.80 -12.48 -29.79
N PRO A 216 -16.72 -11.37 -30.57
CA PRO A 216 -16.06 -10.13 -30.13
C PRO A 216 -16.69 -9.52 -28.87
N TRP A 217 -17.95 -9.87 -28.58
CA TRP A 217 -18.66 -9.44 -27.36
C TRP A 217 -17.98 -9.89 -26.06
N CYS A 218 -17.12 -10.93 -26.11
CA CYS A 218 -16.30 -11.33 -24.96
C CYS A 218 -15.36 -10.23 -24.45
N LEU A 219 -15.04 -9.22 -25.27
CA LEU A 219 -14.23 -8.07 -24.84
C LEU A 219 -14.97 -7.16 -23.86
N LEU A 220 -16.31 -7.20 -23.80
CA LEU A 220 -17.09 -6.46 -22.81
C LEU A 220 -16.83 -6.92 -21.37
N ALA A 221 -16.15 -8.06 -21.17
CA ALA A 221 -15.70 -8.51 -19.85
C ALA A 221 -14.47 -7.75 -19.33
N LEU A 222 -13.67 -7.09 -20.20
CA LEU A 222 -12.42 -6.42 -19.79
C LEU A 222 -12.62 -5.32 -18.73
N PRO A 223 -13.65 -4.45 -18.79
CA PRO A 223 -13.93 -3.49 -17.72
C PRO A 223 -14.12 -4.14 -16.34
N PHE A 224 -14.77 -5.31 -16.27
CA PHE A 224 -14.92 -6.06 -15.01
C PHE A 224 -13.60 -6.65 -14.50
N LEU A 225 -12.62 -6.88 -15.38
CA LEU A 225 -11.29 -7.28 -14.94
C LEU A 225 -10.51 -6.10 -14.37
N ILE A 226 -10.74 -4.88 -14.88
CA ILE A 226 -10.14 -3.67 -14.32
C ILE A 226 -10.63 -3.43 -12.88
N THR A 227 -11.90 -3.69 -12.58
CA THR A 227 -12.41 -3.59 -11.19
C THR A 227 -11.73 -4.58 -10.26
N LEU A 228 -11.30 -5.74 -10.77
CA LEU A 228 -10.58 -6.75 -10.00
C LEU A 228 -9.16 -6.26 -9.60
N ILE A 229 -8.49 -5.49 -10.48
CA ILE A 229 -7.26 -4.77 -10.10
C ILE A 229 -7.57 -3.72 -9.02
N TYR A 230 -8.62 -2.91 -9.22
CA TYR A 230 -8.99 -1.85 -8.28
C TYR A 230 -9.25 -2.39 -6.88
N VAL A 231 -10.08 -3.44 -6.79
CA VAL A 231 -10.46 -4.10 -5.53
C VAL A 231 -9.29 -4.86 -4.92
N GLY A 232 -8.34 -5.35 -5.74
CA GLY A 232 -7.07 -5.88 -5.25
C GLY A 232 -6.19 -4.81 -4.60
N VAL A 233 -6.03 -3.64 -5.25
CA VAL A 233 -5.25 -2.53 -4.69
C VAL A 233 -5.90 -1.98 -3.43
N ALA A 234 -7.23 -1.83 -3.40
CA ALA A 234 -7.98 -1.36 -2.24
C ALA A 234 -7.77 -2.26 -1.00
N ALA A 235 -7.85 -3.59 -1.16
CA ALA A 235 -7.60 -4.52 -0.06
C ALA A 235 -6.19 -4.37 0.53
N ARG A 236 -5.20 -4.08 -0.33
CA ARG A 236 -3.82 -3.84 0.12
C ARG A 236 -3.65 -2.52 0.86
N THR A 237 -4.39 -1.49 0.46
CA THR A 237 -4.46 -0.21 1.20
C THR A 237 -5.06 -0.41 2.59
N GLU A 238 -6.15 -1.17 2.70
CA GLU A 238 -6.80 -1.50 3.97
C GLU A 238 -5.83 -2.23 4.91
N ALA A 239 -5.04 -3.16 4.37
CA ALA A 239 -4.01 -3.88 5.11
C ALA A 239 -2.91 -2.96 5.70
N GLU A 240 -2.52 -1.91 4.97
CA GLU A 240 -1.54 -0.92 5.44
C GLU A 240 -2.14 0.05 6.45
N GLN A 241 -3.37 0.51 6.22
CA GLN A 241 -4.09 1.35 7.17
C GLN A 241 -4.30 0.65 8.51
N GLY A 242 -4.57 -0.65 8.52
CA GLY A 242 -4.67 -1.45 9.73
C GLY A 242 -3.38 -1.44 10.56
N ILE A 243 -2.22 -1.57 9.92
CA ILE A 243 -0.92 -1.48 10.61
C ILE A 243 -0.70 -0.07 11.15
N ALA A 244 -0.95 0.96 10.35
CA ALA A 244 -0.77 2.34 10.78
C ALA A 244 -1.69 2.70 11.96
N ALA A 245 -2.95 2.24 11.95
CA ALA A 245 -3.89 2.41 13.04
C ALA A 245 -3.44 1.66 14.31
N ALA A 246 -2.93 0.44 14.18
CA ALA A 246 -2.40 -0.33 15.31
C ALA A 246 -1.15 0.32 15.93
N LEU A 247 -0.26 0.89 15.10
CA LEU A 247 0.88 1.70 15.55
C LEU A 247 0.40 2.96 16.26
N ALA A 248 -0.61 3.66 15.72
CA ALA A 248 -1.19 4.85 16.33
C ALA A 248 -1.81 4.55 17.71
N ALA A 249 -2.45 3.39 17.84
CA ALA A 249 -3.07 2.93 19.08
C ALA A 249 -2.06 2.41 20.12
N GLY A 250 -0.76 2.37 19.81
CA GLY A 250 0.27 1.85 20.71
C GLY A 250 0.14 0.34 20.97
N GLN A 251 -0.63 -0.39 20.15
CA GLN A 251 -0.79 -1.84 20.27
C GLN A 251 0.49 -2.58 19.88
N VAL A 252 1.32 -1.96 19.05
CA VAL A 252 2.57 -2.52 18.54
C VAL A 252 3.74 -1.80 19.20
N ASN A 253 4.47 -2.51 20.06
CA ASN A 253 5.73 -2.02 20.62
C ASN A 253 6.81 -2.00 19.53
N ASP A 254 6.95 -0.86 18.87
CA ASP A 254 7.90 -0.69 17.79
C ASP A 254 9.19 0.02 18.25
N PRO A 255 10.38 -0.60 18.09
CA PRO A 255 11.65 0.04 18.44
C PRO A 255 11.92 1.32 17.66
N SER A 256 11.42 1.47 16.44
CA SER A 256 11.63 2.69 15.65
C SER A 256 10.75 3.84 16.16
N LEU A 257 9.55 3.56 16.68
CA LEU A 257 8.79 4.55 17.45
C LEU A 257 9.48 4.90 18.78
N ALA A 258 10.01 3.92 19.51
CA ALA A 258 10.77 4.18 20.74
C ALA A 258 12.04 5.02 20.49
N ARG A 259 12.64 4.92 19.30
CA ARG A 259 13.76 5.79 18.88
C ARG A 259 13.34 7.25 18.76
N LEU A 260 12.08 7.57 18.45
CA LEU A 260 11.61 8.96 18.42
C LEU A 260 11.68 9.64 19.80
N ASP A 261 11.72 8.84 20.87
CA ASP A 261 11.86 9.34 22.24
C ASP A 261 13.32 9.70 22.58
N THR A 262 14.30 9.27 21.77
CA THR A 262 15.74 9.41 22.08
C THR A 262 16.56 10.12 21.02
N ILE A 263 16.18 10.04 19.74
CA ILE A 263 16.95 10.58 18.63
C ILE A 263 16.77 12.11 18.51
N PRO A 264 17.82 12.87 18.16
CA PRO A 264 17.70 14.27 17.76
C PRO A 264 16.80 14.39 16.54
N ILE A 265 15.71 15.15 16.68
CA ILE A 265 14.67 15.20 15.64
C ILE A 265 15.14 16.09 14.49
N PRO A 266 14.95 15.67 13.22
CA PRO A 266 15.17 16.55 12.08
C PRO A 266 14.22 17.74 12.18
N LEU A 267 14.78 18.91 12.48
CA LEU A 267 14.06 20.17 12.44
C LEU A 267 13.96 20.62 11.00
N ARG A 268 12.80 21.16 10.60
CA ARG A 268 12.61 21.71 9.27
C ARG A 268 13.61 22.86 9.10
N ALA A 269 14.52 22.76 8.13
CA ALA A 269 15.43 23.86 7.82
C ALA A 269 14.58 25.08 7.44
N GLY A 270 14.81 26.24 8.07
CA GLY A 270 14.04 27.48 7.88
C GLY A 270 14.24 28.14 6.51
N GLY A 271 14.23 27.36 5.43
CA GLY A 271 14.44 27.78 4.06
C GLY A 271 13.11 27.97 3.34
N SER A 272 12.83 29.22 2.95
CA SER A 272 11.63 29.78 2.30
C SER A 272 11.23 29.17 0.93
N THR A 273 11.17 27.85 0.81
CA THR A 273 10.62 27.19 -0.38
C THR A 273 9.28 26.55 -0.03
N VAL A 274 8.31 27.39 0.34
CA VAL A 274 6.91 27.00 0.29
C VAL A 274 6.55 26.88 -1.19
N ILE A 275 6.70 25.68 -1.74
CA ILE A 275 5.99 25.31 -2.96
C ILE A 275 4.51 25.38 -2.58
N ALA A 276 3.84 26.41 -3.08
CA ALA A 276 2.41 26.70 -2.88
C ALA A 276 1.52 25.67 -3.61
N SER A 277 1.70 24.38 -3.30
CA SER A 277 0.86 23.29 -3.76
C SER A 277 0.23 22.65 -2.53
N ASP A 278 -1.10 22.55 -2.52
CA ASP A 278 -1.95 21.75 -1.59
C ASP A 278 -2.50 22.34 -0.29
N SER A 279 -2.30 23.62 0.05
CA SER A 279 -2.91 24.18 1.28
C SER A 279 -4.43 24.46 1.23
N ALA A 280 -5.15 24.13 0.15
CA ALA A 280 -6.56 24.51 0.00
C ALA A 280 -7.58 23.35 0.16
N ALA A 281 -7.17 22.09 0.33
CA ALA A 281 -8.09 20.95 0.29
C ALA A 281 -8.11 20.04 1.53
N ASP A 282 -7.31 20.33 2.56
CA ASP A 282 -7.14 19.44 3.72
C ASP A 282 -7.49 20.16 5.04
N THR A 283 -8.56 20.97 5.04
CA THR A 283 -9.31 21.23 6.27
C THR A 283 -10.08 19.95 6.56
N PRO A 284 -9.70 19.13 7.55
CA PRO A 284 -10.57 18.04 7.96
C PRO A 284 -11.79 18.72 8.55
N ASP A 285 -12.95 18.48 7.95
CA ASP A 285 -14.24 18.62 8.63
C ASP A 285 -14.29 17.54 9.74
N GLN A 286 -13.48 17.75 10.77
CA GLN A 286 -13.56 17.04 12.04
C GLN A 286 -14.28 17.99 12.98
N GLY A 287 -15.61 17.92 12.95
CA GLY A 287 -16.40 18.32 14.11
C GLY A 287 -15.79 17.64 15.33
N ASP A 288 -15.43 18.46 16.31
CA ASP A 288 -14.85 18.03 17.57
C ASP A 288 -15.80 17.03 18.25
N PRO A 289 -15.45 15.72 18.35
CA PRO A 289 -16.36 14.74 18.92
C PRO A 289 -16.50 14.88 20.45
N ASP A 290 -15.70 15.74 21.09
CA ASP A 290 -15.70 15.92 22.56
C ASP A 290 -16.76 16.91 23.08
N ASP A 291 -17.52 17.61 22.23
CA ASP A 291 -18.48 18.64 22.67
C ASP A 291 -19.92 18.11 22.96
N THR A 292 -20.13 16.80 23.03
CA THR A 292 -21.47 16.19 23.26
C THR A 292 -21.68 15.47 24.60
N LEU A 293 -20.76 15.57 25.56
CA LEU A 293 -20.91 14.92 26.88
C LEU A 293 -20.77 15.89 28.05
N ALA A 294 -21.68 16.87 28.19
CA ALA A 294 -22.00 17.46 29.50
C ALA A 294 -23.29 18.32 29.48
N THR A 295 -24.43 17.71 29.78
CA THR A 295 -25.47 18.29 30.67
C THR A 295 -26.53 17.23 31.00
N PRO A 296 -26.49 16.59 32.18
CA PRO A 296 -27.67 16.02 32.79
C PRO A 296 -28.41 17.11 33.57
N GLY A 297 -29.67 17.39 33.17
CA GLY A 297 -30.66 18.07 33.99
C GLY A 297 -31.44 17.07 34.85
#